data_AF-A0A2S7WLB5-F1
#
_entry.id   AF-A0A2S7WLB5-F1
#
_cell.length_a   1.000
_cell.length_b   1.000
_cell.length_c   1.000
_cell.angle_alpha   90.00
_cell.angle_beta   90.00
_cell.angle_gamma   90.00
#
_symmetry.space_group_name_H-M   'P 1'
#
loop_
_entity.id
_entity.type
_entity.pdbx_description
1 polymer ?
#
loop_
_entity_poly.entity_id
_entity_poly.type
_entity_poly.pdbx_seq_one_letter_code
_entity_poly.pdbx_strand_id
1 'polypeptide(L)'
;MKDEDKERSERVIKVFKESKLNQRQFAELIGVSQQLVSAVINYTKKPNETILLAIIDNIEGIDPLWMFTGVGKQKNNYVPIKREEESPIEHHIKKIVRDQFEELSDGILQRLANIEESIKDSN
;
A
#
# COMPACT_ATOMS: atom_id res chain seq x y z
N MET A 1 -23.20 -17.83 -7.72
CA MET A 1 -22.01 -17.70 -8.59
C MET A 1 -21.83 -19.01 -9.33
N LYS A 2 -21.28 -19.01 -10.56
CA LYS A 2 -20.95 -20.27 -11.25
C LYS A 2 -19.70 -20.89 -10.62
N ASP A 3 -19.48 -22.18 -10.83
CA ASP A 3 -18.32 -22.89 -10.27
C ASP A 3 -16.99 -22.29 -10.75
N GLU A 4 -16.90 -21.91 -12.02
CA GLU A 4 -15.73 -21.23 -12.60
C GLU A 4 -15.42 -19.88 -11.91
N ASP A 5 -16.47 -19.08 -11.62
CA ASP A 5 -16.30 -17.83 -10.89
C ASP A 5 -15.79 -18.09 -9.47
N LYS A 6 -16.20 -19.22 -8.86
CA LYS A 6 -15.83 -19.60 -7.51
C LYS A 6 -14.37 -19.99 -7.45
N GLU A 7 -13.91 -20.83 -8.37
CA GLU A 7 -12.48 -21.17 -8.49
C GLU A 7 -11.60 -19.93 -8.72
N ARG A 8 -12.10 -18.95 -9.47
CA ARG A 8 -11.41 -17.67 -9.66
C ARG A 8 -11.36 -16.85 -8.37
N SER A 9 -12.44 -16.82 -7.58
CA SER A 9 -12.43 -16.24 -6.23
C SER A 9 -11.47 -16.95 -5.29
N GLU A 10 -11.37 -18.28 -5.34
CA GLU A 10 -10.45 -19.05 -4.50
C GLU A 10 -8.99 -18.62 -4.71
N ARG A 11 -8.59 -18.31 -5.95
CA ARG A 11 -7.24 -17.82 -6.25
C ARG A 11 -6.99 -16.44 -5.65
N VAL A 12 -7.96 -15.52 -5.75
CA VAL A 12 -7.88 -14.20 -5.09
C VAL A 12 -7.76 -14.37 -3.56
N ILE A 13 -8.58 -15.24 -2.98
CA ILE A 13 -8.58 -15.53 -1.54
C ILE A 13 -7.25 -16.15 -1.11
N LYS A 14 -6.66 -17.01 -1.95
CA LYS A 14 -5.36 -17.60 -1.69
C LYS A 14 -4.26 -16.54 -1.61
N VAL A 15 -4.18 -15.65 -2.61
CA VAL A 15 -3.22 -14.55 -2.62
C VAL A 15 -3.42 -13.63 -1.42
N PHE A 16 -4.67 -13.32 -1.07
CA PHE A 16 -5.00 -12.54 0.12
C PHE A 16 -4.52 -13.19 1.43
N LYS A 17 -4.73 -14.50 1.60
CA LYS A 17 -4.28 -15.23 2.81
C LYS A 17 -2.75 -15.25 2.93
N GLU A 18 -2.07 -15.42 1.80
CA GLU A 18 -0.61 -15.47 1.76
C GLU A 18 0.05 -14.11 2.02
N SER A 19 -0.61 -13.01 1.65
CA SER A 19 -0.11 -11.66 1.92
C SER A 19 -0.08 -11.31 3.41
N LYS A 20 -0.83 -12.04 4.26
CA LYS A 20 -0.98 -11.80 5.71
C LYS A 20 -1.47 -10.38 6.05
N LEU A 21 -2.16 -9.73 5.12
CA LEU A 21 -2.74 -8.40 5.29
C LEU A 21 -4.21 -8.49 5.71
N ASN A 22 -4.73 -7.46 6.37
CA ASN A 22 -6.18 -7.32 6.50
C ASN A 22 -6.81 -6.81 5.19
N GLN A 23 -8.14 -6.89 5.06
CA GLN A 23 -8.83 -6.52 3.81
C GLN A 23 -8.58 -5.07 3.38
N ARG A 24 -8.45 -4.12 4.32
CA ARG A 24 -8.16 -2.72 4.01
C ARG A 24 -6.74 -2.58 3.44
N GLN A 25 -5.75 -3.16 4.10
CA GLN A 25 -4.36 -3.14 3.67
C GLN A 25 -4.18 -3.84 2.32
N PHE A 26 -4.86 -4.96 2.10
CA PHE A 26 -4.82 -5.67 0.82
C PHE A 26 -5.44 -4.83 -0.31
N ALA A 27 -6.57 -4.18 -0.04
CA ALA A 27 -7.23 -3.30 -1.00
C ALA A 27 -6.36 -2.09 -1.37
N GLU A 28 -5.70 -1.48 -0.37
CA GLU A 28 -4.72 -0.40 -0.56
C GLU A 28 -3.52 -0.88 -1.39
N LEU A 29 -2.96 -2.05 -1.08
CA LEU A 29 -1.82 -2.62 -1.79
C LEU A 29 -2.08 -2.79 -3.29
N ILE A 30 -3.25 -3.32 -3.65
CA ILE A 30 -3.59 -3.60 -5.06
C ILE A 30 -4.32 -2.42 -5.74
N GLY A 31 -4.57 -1.31 -5.02
CA GLY A 31 -5.21 -0.12 -5.59
C GLY A 31 -6.69 -0.28 -5.93
N VAL A 32 -7.45 -1.06 -5.16
CA VAL A 32 -8.92 -1.24 -5.36
C VAL A 32 -9.70 -0.92 -4.08
N SER A 33 -11.04 -0.86 -4.17
CA SER A 33 -11.86 -0.60 -2.99
C SER A 33 -11.93 -1.80 -2.04
N GLN A 34 -11.93 -1.54 -0.73
CA GLN A 34 -12.14 -2.58 0.29
C GLN A 34 -13.47 -3.34 0.09
N GLN A 35 -14.50 -2.65 -0.40
CA GLN A 35 -15.80 -3.25 -0.70
C GLN A 35 -15.69 -4.31 -1.81
N LEU A 36 -14.89 -4.05 -2.85
CA LEU A 36 -14.64 -5.02 -3.92
C LEU A 36 -13.94 -6.26 -3.37
N VAL A 37 -12.89 -6.06 -2.56
CA VAL A 37 -12.16 -7.15 -1.89
C VAL A 37 -13.10 -7.98 -1.02
N SER A 38 -13.88 -7.33 -0.15
CA SER A 38 -14.85 -8.01 0.74
C SER A 38 -15.88 -8.80 -0.06
N ALA A 39 -16.43 -8.23 -1.12
CA ALA A 39 -17.43 -8.90 -1.94
C ALA A 39 -16.89 -10.15 -2.65
N VAL A 40 -15.63 -10.11 -3.11
CA VAL A 40 -14.97 -11.25 -3.75
C VAL A 40 -14.62 -12.34 -2.75
N ILE A 41 -14.07 -11.98 -1.58
CA ILE A 41 -13.70 -12.93 -0.51
C ILE A 41 -14.93 -13.66 0.04
N ASN A 42 -16.06 -12.96 0.13
CA ASN A 42 -17.31 -13.53 0.61
C ASN A 42 -18.14 -14.23 -0.48
N TYR A 43 -17.60 -14.38 -1.69
CA TYR A 43 -18.29 -14.94 -2.87
C TYR A 43 -19.62 -14.25 -3.23
N THR A 44 -19.83 -13.02 -2.78
CA THR A 44 -21.04 -12.24 -3.10
C THR A 44 -20.94 -11.58 -4.47
N LYS A 45 -19.71 -11.40 -4.98
CA LYS A 45 -19.44 -10.86 -6.31
C LYS A 45 -18.35 -11.65 -7.01
N LYS A 46 -18.52 -11.88 -8.32
CA LYS A 46 -17.48 -12.50 -9.15
C LYS A 46 -16.24 -11.59 -9.23
N PRO A 47 -15.01 -12.15 -9.18
CA PRO A 47 -13.81 -11.37 -9.44
C PRO A 47 -13.84 -10.86 -10.88
N ASN A 48 -13.75 -9.55 -11.05
CA ASN A 48 -13.62 -8.93 -12.36
C ASN A 48 -12.13 -8.77 -12.74
N GLU A 49 -11.88 -8.42 -13.99
CA GLU A 49 -10.53 -8.23 -14.52
C GLU A 49 -9.76 -7.17 -13.72
N THR A 50 -10.45 -6.14 -13.20
CA THR A 50 -9.85 -5.11 -12.35
C THR A 50 -9.12 -5.71 -11.15
N ILE A 51 -9.76 -6.57 -10.35
CA ILE A 51 -9.09 -7.14 -9.17
C ILE A 51 -7.99 -8.14 -9.55
N LEU A 52 -8.13 -8.86 -10.67
CA LEU A 52 -7.12 -9.81 -11.13
C LEU A 52 -5.85 -9.09 -11.61
N LEU A 53 -6.01 -8.06 -12.45
CA LEU A 53 -4.90 -7.25 -12.96
C LEU A 53 -4.25 -6.46 -11.84
N ALA A 54 -5.05 -5.88 -10.94
CA ALA A 54 -4.55 -5.22 -9.73
C ALA A 54 -3.62 -6.12 -8.90
N ILE A 55 -3.96 -7.40 -8.76
CA ILE A 55 -3.12 -8.38 -8.06
C ILE A 55 -1.85 -8.67 -8.87
N ILE A 56 -1.94 -8.87 -10.18
CA ILE A 56 -0.80 -9.14 -11.05
C ILE A 56 0.21 -7.97 -11.04
N ASP A 57 -0.29 -6.74 -11.08
CA ASP A 57 0.52 -5.54 -11.21
C ASP A 57 1.20 -5.14 -9.89
N ASN A 58 0.60 -5.48 -8.74
CA ASN A 58 1.06 -5.03 -7.42
C ASN A 58 1.64 -6.15 -6.54
N ILE A 59 1.49 -7.43 -6.91
CA ILE A 59 1.99 -8.57 -6.14
C ILE A 59 2.96 -9.38 -7.01
N GLU A 60 4.24 -9.27 -6.67
CA GLU A 60 5.31 -10.01 -7.34
C GLU A 60 5.14 -11.53 -7.20
N GLY A 61 5.57 -12.27 -8.22
CA GLY A 61 5.55 -13.74 -8.21
C GLY A 61 4.20 -14.37 -8.60
N ILE A 62 3.15 -13.55 -8.82
CA ILE A 62 1.89 -14.04 -9.37
C ILE A 62 2.03 -14.28 -10.88
N ASP A 63 1.84 -15.52 -11.30
CA ASP A 63 1.74 -15.86 -12.72
C ASP A 63 0.37 -15.39 -13.27
N PRO A 64 0.32 -14.48 -14.26
CA PRO A 64 -0.92 -14.02 -14.85
C PRO A 64 -1.79 -15.17 -15.38
N LEU A 65 -1.16 -16.16 -16.03
CA LEU A 65 -1.89 -17.29 -16.60
C LEU A 65 -2.57 -18.10 -15.50
N TRP A 66 -1.87 -18.36 -14.39
CA TRP A 66 -2.43 -19.03 -13.22
C TRP A 66 -3.57 -18.22 -12.61
N MET A 67 -3.44 -16.90 -12.51
CA MET A 67 -4.48 -16.04 -11.94
C MET A 67 -5.79 -16.09 -12.75
N PHE A 68 -5.68 -16.00 -14.08
CA PHE A 68 -6.84 -16.01 -14.97
C PHE A 68 -7.47 -17.39 -15.16
N THR A 69 -6.65 -18.44 -15.28
CA THR A 69 -7.08 -19.76 -15.76
C THR A 69 -6.99 -20.87 -14.71
N GLY A 70 -6.24 -20.67 -13.62
CA GLY A 70 -5.92 -21.71 -12.66
C GLY A 70 -4.89 -22.73 -13.15
N VAL A 71 -4.45 -22.66 -14.40
CA VAL A 71 -3.45 -23.54 -15.00
C VAL A 71 -2.05 -22.95 -14.79
N GLY A 72 -1.13 -23.74 -14.24
CA GLY A 72 0.26 -23.33 -14.00
C GLY A 72 0.74 -23.59 -12.55
N LYS A 73 2.03 -23.37 -12.29
CA LYS A 73 2.59 -23.39 -10.93
C LYS A 73 2.59 -21.96 -10.39
N GLN A 74 1.99 -21.76 -9.22
CA GLN A 74 2.26 -20.58 -8.41
C GLN A 74 3.76 -20.56 -8.10
N LYS A 75 4.52 -19.64 -8.72
CA LYS A 75 5.94 -19.51 -8.44
C LYS A 75 6.09 -18.79 -7.10
N ASN A 76 6.28 -19.56 -6.03
CA ASN A 76 6.60 -19.06 -4.68
C ASN A 76 8.00 -18.43 -4.59
N ASN A 77 8.40 -17.58 -5.52
CA ASN A 77 9.58 -16.74 -5.36
C ASN A 77 9.14 -15.41 -4.75
N TYR A 78 8.67 -15.49 -3.50
CA TYR A 78 8.47 -14.32 -2.66
C TYR A 78 9.87 -13.80 -2.31
N VAL A 79 10.38 -12.86 -3.10
CA VAL A 79 11.50 -12.03 -2.67
C VAL A 79 10.86 -10.88 -1.89
N PRO A 80 11.17 -10.69 -0.60
CA PRO A 80 10.74 -9.49 0.10
C PRO A 80 11.20 -8.29 -0.70
N ILE A 81 10.29 -7.37 -1.00
CA ILE A 81 10.61 -6.10 -1.66
C ILE A 81 11.79 -5.49 -0.89
N LYS A 82 12.99 -5.49 -1.50
CA LYS A 82 14.04 -4.57 -1.12
C LYS A 82 13.52 -3.20 -1.55
N ARG A 83 12.83 -2.51 -0.63
CA ARG A 83 12.46 -1.10 -0.82
C ARG A 83 13.76 -0.31 -0.81
N GLU A 84 14.41 -0.16 -1.95
CA GLU A 84 15.59 0.71 -2.07
C GLU A 84 15.43 1.78 -3.15
N GLU A 85 14.31 1.85 -3.86
CA GLU A 85 14.02 2.99 -4.72
C GLU A 85 12.79 3.71 -4.19
N GLU A 86 13.02 4.73 -3.36
CA GLU A 86 11.99 5.70 -2.98
C GLU A 86 11.34 6.21 -4.28
N SER A 87 10.01 6.09 -4.38
CA SER A 87 9.28 6.65 -5.52
C SER A 87 9.64 8.14 -5.65
N PRO A 88 9.81 8.69 -6.87
CA PRO A 88 10.08 10.11 -7.06
C PRO A 88 9.10 11.03 -6.30
N ILE A 89 7.85 10.57 -6.14
CA ILE A 89 6.81 11.25 -5.36
C ILE A 89 7.12 11.19 -3.85
N GLU A 90 7.55 10.04 -3.35
CA GLU A 90 7.89 9.86 -1.94
C GLU A 90 9.11 10.70 -1.54
N HIS A 91 10.13 10.75 -2.40
CA HIS A 91 11.27 11.65 -2.23
C HIS A 91 10.83 13.11 -2.21
N HIS A 92 9.93 13.51 -3.12
CA HIS A 92 9.40 14.86 -3.17
C HIS A 92 8.60 15.23 -1.91
N ILE A 93 7.75 14.33 -1.43
CA ILE A 93 6.98 14.52 -0.18
C ILE A 93 7.93 14.68 1.02
N LYS A 94 8.95 13.82 1.14
CA LYS A 94 9.94 13.91 2.23
C LYS A 94 10.68 15.24 2.21
N LYS A 95 11.01 15.74 1.03
CA LYS A 95 11.64 17.06 0.89
C LYS A 95 10.71 18.18 1.37
N ILE A 96 9.46 18.23 0.89
CA ILE A 96 8.49 19.26 1.31
C ILE A 96 8.30 19.25 2.82
N VAL A 97 8.14 18.07 3.42
CA VAL A 97 7.94 17.94 4.87
C VAL A 97 9.17 18.45 5.64
N ARG A 98 10.38 18.14 5.15
CA ARG A 98 11.63 18.61 5.76
C ARG A 98 11.74 20.13 5.70
N ASP A 99 11.53 20.71 4.53
CA ASP A 99 11.65 22.16 4.31
C ASP A 99 10.66 22.93 5.22
N GLN A 100 9.43 22.45 5.35
CA GLN A 100 8.42 23.04 6.24
C GLN A 100 8.77 22.89 7.72
N PHE A 101 9.36 21.75 8.11
CA PHE A 101 9.77 21.52 9.48
C PHE A 101 10.93 22.43 9.90
N GLU A 102 11.92 22.64 9.01
CA GLU A 102 13.05 23.55 9.24
C GLU A 102 12.57 24.99 9.43
N GLU A 103 11.70 25.49 8.54
CA GLU A 103 11.14 26.84 8.64
C GLU A 103 10.38 27.08 9.96
N LEU A 104 9.55 26.12 10.36
CA LEU A 104 8.84 26.18 11.65
C LEU A 104 9.81 26.14 12.84
N SER A 105 10.84 25.29 12.78
CA SER A 105 11.83 25.15 13.85
C SER A 105 12.61 26.43 14.05
N ASP A 106 13.07 27.06 12.97
CA ASP A 106 13.80 28.33 13.02
C ASP A 106 12.94 29.45 13.63
N GLY A 107 11.66 29.52 13.24
CA GLY A 107 10.72 30.49 13.80
C GLY A 107 10.48 30.29 15.30
N ILE A 108 10.43 29.04 15.77
CA ILE A 108 10.30 28.73 17.20
C ILE A 108 11.57 29.08 17.95
N LEU A 109 12.74 28.72 17.43
CA LEU A 109 14.03 28.99 18.05
C LEU A 109 14.30 30.50 18.18
N GLN A 110 13.97 31.29 17.15
CA GLN A 110 14.07 32.76 17.24
C GLN A 110 13.16 33.34 18.33
N ARG A 111 11.93 32.85 18.45
CA ARG A 111 11.00 33.32 19.49
C ARG A 111 11.52 32.99 20.89
N LEU A 112 12.07 31.78 21.07
CA LEU A 112 12.67 31.38 22.34
C LEU A 112 13.88 32.24 22.70
N ALA A 113 14.76 32.51 21.74
CA ALA A 113 15.92 33.39 21.93
C ALA A 113 15.51 34.82 22.35
N ASN A 114 14.50 35.39 21.68
CA ASN A 114 13.99 36.72 22.03
C ASN A 114 13.38 36.77 23.44
N ILE A 115 12.71 35.69 23.87
CA ILE A 115 12.16 35.59 25.23
C ILE A 115 13.29 35.52 26.26
N GLU A 116 14.34 34.72 26.01
CA GLU A 116 15.49 34.63 26.90
C GLU A 116 16.24 35.97 27.05
N GLU A 117 16.41 36.70 25.95
CA GLU A 117 17.03 38.02 25.95
C GLU A 117 16.20 39.04 26.74
N SER A 118 14.89 39.09 26.51
CA SER A 118 13.98 39.97 27.27
C SER A 118 13.98 39.69 28.78
N ILE A 119 14.17 38.43 29.19
CA ILE A 119 14.25 38.06 30.62
C ILE A 119 15.59 38.50 31.23
N LYS A 120 16.69 38.42 30.47
CA LYS A 120 18.01 38.90 30.91
C LYS A 120 18.05 40.41 31.08
N ASP A 121 17.39 41.16 30.20
CA ASP A 121 17.36 42.62 30.26
C ASP A 121 16.44 43.18 31.38
N SER A 122 15.61 42.32 31.98
CA SER A 122 14.65 42.70 33.03
C SER A 122 15.14 42.43 34.48
N ASN A 123 16.37 41.92 34.65
CA ASN A 123 17.05 41.69 35.94
C ASN A 123 18.32 42.53 36.06
#